data_AF-A0A8H7YBI3-F1
#
_entry.id   AF-A0A8H7YBI3-F1
#
_cell.length_a   1.000
_cell.length_b   1.000
_cell.length_c   1.000
_cell.angle_alpha   90.00
_cell.angle_beta   90.00
_cell.angle_gamma   90.00
#
_symmetry.space_group_name_H-M   'P 1'
#
loop_
_entity.id
_entity.type
_entity.pdbx_description
1 polymer ?
#
loop_
_entity_poly.entity_id
_entity_poly.type
_entity_poly.pdbx_seq_one_letter_code
_entity_poly.pdbx_strand_id
1 'polypeptide(L)'
;MVDIATDFEPLAYYNVIMRSWKSLLAAVTFACAGTLVGASQCQATLNTAIGVANRLQSEYFNTANGQYTGGSLWTDAVKTSNTPILQSSSTDISYSAHAQNTLEDLHNLMLASGTDQYSAVADESFIGRSALNPNTNWASLLGGSNDDAGIEKWVVLSLWKMADYKANRGLSNTAYLNAASTIYDIIAGQWDSTCGGGVWWSTAHTYKNAITNELFLLLSAQGYLRNKNLTYLENARKGVIASGLAYLFAATGNSTLLDQAEITLDATMQHLTAGTNILKESCDDAQSGGPVCNQDQGVWTKHLQYYLDMAGPARVGKYSAFLGSQESAVFHFGTNANDDVGSVWYAPNQGGSIFTPKTSASGLAAHVAAAKYGPC
;
A
#
# COMPACT_ATOMS: atom_id res chain seq x y z
N MET A 1 21.64 -10.93 -5.84
CA MET A 1 20.92 -11.63 -4.75
C MET A 1 19.75 -10.70 -4.56
N VAL A 2 18.63 -11.01 -5.22
CA VAL A 2 17.70 -9.99 -5.72
C VAL A 2 16.89 -9.38 -4.58
N ASP A 3 17.26 -8.18 -4.21
CA ASP A 3 16.45 -7.28 -3.39
C ASP A 3 15.50 -6.52 -4.34
N ILE A 4 14.20 -6.55 -4.00
CA ILE A 4 13.07 -6.03 -4.79
C ILE A 4 13.31 -4.58 -5.22
N ALA A 5 14.05 -3.82 -4.41
CA ALA A 5 14.28 -2.39 -4.61
C ALA A 5 15.60 -2.05 -5.32
N THR A 6 16.58 -2.96 -5.39
CA THR A 6 17.95 -2.61 -5.82
C THR A 6 18.43 -3.34 -7.08
N ASP A 7 17.85 -4.48 -7.45
CA ASP A 7 18.37 -5.32 -8.55
C ASP A 7 17.59 -5.19 -9.89
N PHE A 8 16.61 -4.28 -10.00
CA PHE A 8 16.06 -3.89 -11.32
C PHE A 8 16.98 -2.86 -11.98
N GLU A 9 18.01 -3.34 -12.67
CA GLU A 9 18.91 -2.59 -13.55
C GLU A 9 18.15 -1.49 -14.37
N PRO A 10 18.39 -0.18 -14.11
CA PRO A 10 17.63 0.93 -14.70
C PRO A 10 17.71 1.05 -16.23
N LEU A 11 18.70 0.41 -16.87
CA LEU A 11 19.06 0.66 -18.26
C LEU A 11 18.27 -0.17 -19.28
N ALA A 12 17.70 -1.31 -18.88
CA ALA A 12 16.85 -2.12 -19.77
C ALA A 12 15.43 -1.54 -19.91
N TYR A 13 14.93 -0.88 -18.86
CA TYR A 13 13.56 -0.36 -18.77
C TYR A 13 13.35 0.89 -19.67
N TYR A 14 14.37 1.74 -19.80
CA TYR A 14 14.29 2.98 -20.59
C TYR A 14 14.16 2.76 -22.10
N ASN A 15 14.76 1.69 -22.65
CA ASN A 15 14.80 1.45 -24.10
C ASN A 15 13.54 0.77 -24.66
N VAL A 16 12.79 0.04 -23.83
CA VAL A 16 11.51 -0.58 -24.24
C VAL A 16 10.39 0.47 -24.26
N ILE A 17 10.41 1.41 -23.30
CA ILE A 17 9.35 2.42 -23.13
C ILE A 17 9.45 3.53 -24.19
N MET A 18 10.64 4.00 -24.59
CA MET A 18 10.73 5.08 -25.59
C MET A 18 10.37 4.66 -27.02
N ARG A 19 10.40 3.36 -27.36
CA ARG A 19 10.07 2.89 -28.72
C ARG A 19 8.56 2.81 -28.98
N SER A 20 7.73 2.67 -27.96
CA SER A 20 6.27 2.54 -28.07
C SER A 20 5.52 3.88 -28.06
N TRP A 21 6.19 4.99 -27.77
CA TRP A 21 5.58 6.33 -27.66
C TRP A 21 5.21 7.01 -28.99
N LYS A 22 5.61 6.47 -30.14
CA LYS A 22 5.31 7.09 -31.45
C LYS A 22 4.01 6.61 -32.11
N SER A 23 3.30 5.63 -31.54
CA SER A 23 2.22 4.93 -32.29
C SER A 23 0.82 5.01 -31.69
N LEU A 24 0.60 5.66 -30.54
CA LEU A 24 -0.68 5.58 -29.83
C LEU A 24 -1.35 6.95 -29.68
N LEU A 25 -1.88 7.42 -30.81
CA LEU A 25 -2.77 8.58 -30.90
C LEU A 25 -3.92 8.25 -31.86
N ALA A 26 -4.71 7.21 -31.53
CA ALA A 26 -6.07 7.03 -32.02
C ALA A 26 -6.72 5.80 -31.35
N ALA A 27 -7.89 6.02 -30.74
CA ALA A 27 -9.04 5.12 -30.57
C ALA A 27 -9.58 5.16 -29.14
N VAL A 28 -10.53 6.07 -28.94
CA VAL A 28 -11.49 6.08 -27.83
C VAL A 28 -12.72 5.28 -28.28
N THR A 29 -13.43 4.73 -27.30
CA THR A 29 -14.75 4.06 -27.30
C THR A 29 -14.75 2.53 -27.47
N PHE A 30 -15.02 1.83 -26.38
CA PHE A 30 -16.28 1.10 -26.19
C PHE A 30 -16.46 0.77 -24.69
N ALA A 31 -17.61 1.18 -24.13
CA ALA A 31 -18.04 0.74 -22.82
C ALA A 31 -18.74 -0.61 -22.96
N CYS A 32 -18.35 -1.61 -22.17
CA CYS A 32 -19.13 -2.82 -22.00
C CYS A 32 -19.69 -2.82 -20.57
N ALA A 33 -20.99 -2.53 -20.44
CA ALA A 33 -21.74 -2.71 -19.22
C ALA A 33 -21.95 -4.22 -19.00
N GLY A 34 -21.03 -4.85 -18.27
CA GLY A 34 -21.26 -6.16 -17.67
C GLY A 34 -21.79 -5.97 -16.25
N THR A 35 -22.91 -6.62 -15.92
CA THR A 35 -23.33 -6.80 -14.53
C THR A 35 -22.25 -7.56 -13.77
N LEU A 36 -21.51 -6.84 -12.92
CA LEU A 36 -20.52 -7.38 -11.98
C LEU A 36 -21.26 -8.26 -10.97
N VAL A 37 -21.15 -9.59 -11.12
CA VAL A 37 -21.34 -10.48 -9.97
C VAL A 37 -20.14 -10.23 -9.07
N GLY A 38 -20.33 -9.47 -8.00
CA GLY A 38 -19.28 -9.25 -7.01
C GLY A 38 -18.83 -10.60 -6.47
N ALA A 39 -17.53 -10.86 -6.45
CA ALA A 39 -16.99 -12.03 -5.77
C ALA A 39 -17.54 -12.04 -4.33
N SER A 40 -18.21 -13.13 -3.93
CA SER A 40 -18.69 -13.29 -2.56
C SER A 40 -17.49 -13.31 -1.63
N GLN A 41 -17.46 -12.43 -0.63
CA GLN A 41 -16.34 -12.40 0.30
C GLN A 41 -16.32 -13.65 1.18
N CYS A 42 -15.14 -14.20 1.45
CA CYS A 42 -14.98 -15.35 2.34
C CYS A 42 -15.17 -14.92 3.80
N GLN A 43 -16.33 -15.26 4.38
CA GLN A 43 -16.66 -14.85 5.74
C GLN A 43 -15.70 -15.41 6.79
N ALA A 44 -15.17 -16.63 6.59
CA ALA A 44 -14.20 -17.23 7.50
C ALA A 44 -12.91 -16.40 7.55
N THR A 45 -12.36 -16.02 6.39
CA THR A 45 -11.18 -15.15 6.29
C THR A 45 -11.43 -13.77 6.87
N LEU A 46 -12.63 -13.20 6.67
CA LEU A 46 -13.00 -11.92 7.30
C LEU A 46 -13.05 -12.01 8.83
N ASN A 47 -13.51 -13.14 9.39
CA ASN A 47 -13.52 -13.34 10.84
C ASN A 47 -12.10 -13.41 11.39
N THR A 48 -11.17 -14.05 10.68
CA THR A 48 -9.73 -14.01 11.01
C THR A 48 -9.18 -12.59 10.97
N ALA A 49 -9.49 -11.83 9.90
CA ALA A 49 -9.09 -10.43 9.78
C ALA A 49 -9.63 -9.55 10.92
N ILE A 50 -10.86 -9.81 11.39
CA ILE A 50 -11.45 -9.14 12.56
C ILE A 50 -10.68 -9.49 13.84
N GLY A 51 -10.23 -10.73 14.01
CA GLY A 51 -9.36 -11.12 15.13
C GLY A 51 -8.07 -10.30 15.17
N VAL A 52 -7.35 -10.26 14.05
CA VAL A 52 -6.11 -9.46 13.89
C VAL A 52 -6.39 -7.97 14.12
N ALA A 53 -7.48 -7.43 13.59
CA ALA A 53 -7.87 -6.04 13.78
C ALA A 53 -8.22 -5.70 15.25
N ASN A 54 -8.88 -6.62 15.96
CA ASN A 54 -9.14 -6.48 17.40
C ASN A 54 -7.83 -6.43 18.20
N ARG A 55 -6.88 -7.30 17.86
CA ARG A 55 -5.56 -7.29 18.47
C ARG A 55 -4.82 -5.99 18.20
N LEU A 56 -4.83 -5.53 16.94
CA LEU A 56 -4.27 -4.24 16.53
C LEU A 56 -4.83 -3.06 17.35
N GLN A 57 -6.15 -3.01 17.53
CA GLN A 57 -6.77 -1.95 18.33
C GLN A 57 -6.49 -2.05 19.82
N SER A 58 -6.57 -3.25 20.39
CA SER A 58 -6.52 -3.43 21.84
C SER A 58 -5.11 -3.28 22.43
N GLU A 59 -4.09 -3.72 21.71
CA GLU A 59 -2.71 -3.72 22.19
C GLU A 59 -1.97 -2.45 21.81
N TYR A 60 -2.14 -2.03 20.56
CA TYR A 60 -1.23 -1.09 19.95
C TYR A 60 -1.85 0.30 19.85
N PHE A 61 -3.15 0.45 19.54
CA PHE A 61 -3.75 1.77 19.36
C PHE A 61 -3.88 2.56 20.67
N ASN A 62 -3.28 3.75 20.70
CA ASN A 62 -3.33 4.69 21.80
C ASN A 62 -4.34 5.80 21.48
N THR A 63 -5.49 5.75 22.15
CA THR A 63 -6.58 6.72 21.96
C THR A 63 -6.23 8.13 22.43
N ALA A 64 -5.24 8.30 23.33
CA ALA A 64 -4.87 9.63 23.81
C ALA A 64 -4.20 10.46 22.69
N ASN A 65 -3.28 9.85 21.94
CA ASN A 65 -2.53 10.53 20.88
C ASN A 65 -2.98 10.15 19.45
N GLY A 66 -3.80 9.09 19.29
CA GLY A 66 -4.28 8.60 18.01
C GLY A 66 -3.22 7.85 17.18
N GLN A 67 -2.21 7.25 17.83
CA GLN A 67 -1.08 6.54 17.21
C GLN A 67 -1.02 5.07 17.67
N TYR A 68 -0.23 4.21 17.03
CA TYR A 68 0.01 2.85 17.52
C TYR A 68 1.33 2.77 18.31
N THR A 69 1.34 1.97 19.36
CA THR A 69 2.50 1.81 20.25
C THR A 69 3.46 0.78 19.67
N GLY A 70 4.75 1.07 19.62
CA GLY A 70 5.74 0.21 18.95
C GLY A 70 5.68 0.26 17.42
N GLY A 71 4.80 1.11 16.88
CA GLY A 71 4.83 1.52 15.49
C GLY A 71 5.90 2.59 15.25
N SER A 72 6.02 2.98 13.99
CA SER A 72 6.85 4.07 13.52
C SER A 72 5.97 5.07 12.77
N LEU A 73 6.58 6.19 12.37
CA LEU A 73 5.92 7.26 11.60
C LEU A 73 5.08 6.75 10.42
N TRP A 74 5.50 5.63 9.83
CA TRP A 74 4.97 5.05 8.60
C TRP A 74 3.99 3.88 8.82
N THR A 75 3.98 3.21 9.98
CA THR A 75 2.91 2.22 10.32
C THR A 75 1.64 2.89 10.83
N ASP A 76 1.81 4.08 11.44
CA ASP A 76 0.77 4.76 12.23
C ASP A 76 0.34 6.09 11.61
N ALA A 77 1.17 6.60 10.69
CA ALA A 77 0.99 7.80 9.89
C ALA A 77 1.13 9.17 10.60
N VAL A 78 2.04 9.42 11.57
CA VAL A 78 2.81 10.70 11.80
C VAL A 78 3.41 10.81 13.22
N LYS A 79 4.49 11.63 13.30
CA LYS A 79 5.54 11.94 14.30
C LYS A 79 5.15 12.41 15.69
N THR A 80 5.84 11.86 16.69
CA THR A 80 6.00 12.49 18.02
C THR A 80 7.18 13.47 17.99
N SER A 81 6.97 14.64 18.57
CA SER A 81 8.00 15.65 18.80
C SER A 81 8.96 15.23 19.93
N ASN A 82 10.26 15.50 19.71
CA ASN A 82 11.34 15.73 20.70
C ASN A 82 12.13 14.55 21.32
N THR A 83 12.30 13.42 20.64
CA THR A 83 13.40 12.48 20.98
C THR A 83 14.45 12.41 19.86
N PRO A 84 15.72 12.78 20.11
CA PRO A 84 16.79 12.50 19.17
C PRO A 84 17.09 11.00 19.23
N ILE A 85 16.59 10.24 18.26
CA ILE A 85 17.12 8.90 18.01
C ILE A 85 18.32 9.06 17.08
N LEU A 86 19.43 8.52 17.58
CA LEU A 86 20.72 8.39 16.94
C LEU A 86 20.60 8.21 15.42
N GLN A 87 21.27 9.08 14.67
CA GLN A 87 21.78 8.72 13.35
C GLN A 87 22.53 7.39 13.52
N SER A 88 21.95 6.27 13.08
CA SER A 88 22.78 5.15 12.68
C SER A 88 23.54 5.62 11.44
N SER A 89 24.83 5.81 11.65
CA SER A 89 25.77 6.03 10.56
C SER A 89 25.75 4.81 9.63
N SER A 90 25.90 5.08 8.34
CA SER A 90 26.23 4.16 7.25
C SER A 90 25.14 3.27 6.64
N THR A 91 24.94 3.47 5.33
CA THR A 91 24.56 2.50 4.28
C THR A 91 23.16 1.89 4.18
N ASP A 92 22.22 2.15 5.09
CA ASP A 92 20.87 1.57 5.03
C ASP A 92 19.89 2.38 4.15
N ILE A 93 20.09 2.35 2.84
CA ILE A 93 19.19 2.97 1.82
C ILE A 93 17.94 2.09 1.57
N SER A 94 17.86 0.91 2.20
CA SER A 94 16.82 -0.09 1.96
C SER A 94 15.69 -0.13 2.99
N TYR A 95 15.62 0.77 3.98
CA TYR A 95 14.63 0.70 5.08
C TYR A 95 13.33 1.50 4.89
N SER A 96 13.10 2.12 3.73
CA SER A 96 12.06 3.17 3.59
C SER A 96 10.99 2.95 2.51
N ALA A 97 10.90 1.77 1.89
CA ALA A 97 10.10 1.62 0.66
C ALA A 97 8.70 0.96 0.80
N HIS A 98 8.38 0.20 1.85
CA HIS A 98 7.19 -0.68 1.81
C HIS A 98 6.46 -0.82 3.16
N ALA A 99 6.29 0.30 3.85
CA ALA A 99 5.51 0.38 5.07
C ALA A 99 3.99 0.21 4.85
N GLN A 100 3.39 -0.79 5.48
CA GLN A 100 1.93 -0.96 5.52
C GLN A 100 1.26 0.06 6.40
N ASN A 101 0.02 0.39 6.05
CA ASN A 101 -0.73 1.46 6.67
C ASN A 101 -1.96 0.89 7.37
N THR A 102 -1.83 0.70 8.69
CA THR A 102 -2.86 0.11 9.56
C THR A 102 -4.20 0.82 9.43
N LEU A 103 -4.20 2.15 9.29
CA LEU A 103 -5.42 2.94 9.13
C LEU A 103 -6.13 2.59 7.82
N GLU A 104 -5.41 2.51 6.70
CA GLU A 104 -5.99 2.10 5.43
C GLU A 104 -6.53 0.67 5.47
N ASP A 105 -5.81 -0.25 6.11
CA ASP A 105 -6.18 -1.67 6.18
C ASP A 105 -7.43 -1.92 7.04
N LEU A 106 -7.59 -1.20 8.15
CA LEU A 106 -8.81 -1.23 8.95
C LEU A 106 -10.02 -0.72 8.18
N HIS A 107 -9.86 0.36 7.41
CA HIS A 107 -10.96 0.88 6.60
C HIS A 107 -11.27 -0.02 5.40
N ASN A 108 -10.26 -0.66 4.81
CA ASN A 108 -10.48 -1.74 3.82
C ASN A 108 -11.26 -2.91 4.46
N LEU A 109 -10.93 -3.33 5.69
CA LEU A 109 -11.66 -4.37 6.40
C LEU A 109 -13.12 -3.97 6.68
N MET A 110 -13.38 -2.74 7.12
CA MET A 110 -14.75 -2.24 7.36
C MET A 110 -15.58 -2.15 6.07
N LEU A 111 -14.94 -1.77 4.96
CA LEU A 111 -15.57 -1.77 3.64
C LEU A 111 -15.83 -3.19 3.12
N ALA A 112 -14.92 -4.13 3.40
CA ALA A 112 -15.07 -5.52 3.02
C ALA A 112 -16.18 -6.19 3.85
N SER A 113 -15.98 -6.32 5.16
CA SER A 113 -16.86 -7.06 6.07
C SER A 113 -18.19 -6.39 6.38
N GLY A 114 -18.33 -5.09 6.13
CA GLY A 114 -19.49 -4.31 6.56
C GLY A 114 -19.51 -3.98 8.05
N THR A 115 -18.49 -4.36 8.83
CA THR A 115 -18.38 -3.95 10.25
C THR A 115 -18.10 -2.46 10.38
N ASP A 116 -18.56 -1.85 11.48
CA ASP A 116 -18.25 -0.48 11.88
C ASP A 116 -17.50 -0.43 13.24
N GLN A 117 -17.01 -1.58 13.71
CA GLN A 117 -16.36 -1.72 15.01
C GLN A 117 -15.17 -0.77 15.21
N TYR A 118 -14.46 -0.43 14.13
CA TYR A 118 -13.27 0.44 14.15
C TYR A 118 -13.54 1.84 13.60
N SER A 119 -14.81 2.22 13.45
CA SER A 119 -15.24 3.49 12.82
C SER A 119 -14.64 4.73 13.49
N ALA A 120 -14.47 4.70 14.81
CA ALA A 120 -13.88 5.78 15.59
C ALA A 120 -12.43 6.10 15.17
N VAL A 121 -11.66 5.11 14.67
CA VAL A 121 -10.27 5.29 14.23
C VAL A 121 -10.15 6.33 13.10
N ALA A 122 -11.18 6.50 12.28
CA ALA A 122 -11.22 7.54 11.24
C ALA A 122 -11.09 8.96 11.82
N ASP A 123 -11.65 9.20 13.00
CA ASP A 123 -11.78 10.52 13.62
C ASP A 123 -10.79 10.69 14.78
N GLU A 124 -10.42 9.57 15.42
CA GLU A 124 -9.53 9.54 16.58
C GLU A 124 -8.06 9.31 16.22
N SER A 125 -7.75 8.81 15.03
CA SER A 125 -6.36 8.72 14.59
C SER A 125 -5.73 10.10 14.46
N PHE A 126 -4.41 10.17 14.65
CA PHE A 126 -3.66 11.42 14.55
C PHE A 126 -3.92 12.13 13.20
N ILE A 127 -3.91 11.38 12.09
CA ILE A 127 -4.21 11.90 10.76
C ILE A 127 -5.68 12.31 10.61
N GLY A 128 -6.61 11.54 11.16
CA GLY A 128 -8.03 11.87 11.17
C GLY A 128 -8.29 13.20 11.88
N ARG A 129 -7.78 13.36 13.10
CA ARG A 129 -7.85 14.61 13.87
C ARG A 129 -7.23 15.78 13.11
N SER A 130 -6.10 15.54 12.44
CA SER A 130 -5.40 16.55 11.65
C SER A 130 -6.22 16.97 10.41
N ALA A 131 -6.89 16.04 9.73
CA ALA A 131 -7.79 16.34 8.62
C ALA A 131 -9.04 17.11 9.06
N LEU A 132 -9.57 16.80 10.24
CA LEU A 132 -10.73 17.49 10.80
C LEU A 132 -10.40 18.90 11.32
N ASN A 133 -9.13 19.20 11.58
CA ASN A 133 -8.68 20.53 11.99
C ASN A 133 -8.40 21.42 10.76
N PRO A 134 -9.21 22.47 10.50
CA PRO A 134 -9.02 23.34 9.33
C PRO A 134 -7.73 24.17 9.38
N ASN A 135 -7.08 24.27 10.54
CA ASN A 135 -5.84 25.03 10.72
C ASN A 135 -4.59 24.16 10.58
N THR A 136 -4.73 22.88 10.20
CA THR A 136 -3.58 21.99 10.03
C THR A 136 -2.66 22.48 8.91
N ASN A 137 -1.42 22.80 9.27
CA ASN A 137 -0.35 23.05 8.31
C ASN A 137 0.29 21.73 7.90
N TRP A 138 -0.18 21.14 6.80
CA TRP A 138 0.31 19.85 6.31
C TRP A 138 1.81 19.85 5.99
N ALA A 139 2.36 20.92 5.42
CA ALA A 139 3.79 21.01 5.14
C ALA A 139 4.63 20.94 6.42
N SER A 140 4.18 21.59 7.50
CA SER A 140 4.85 21.56 8.80
C SER A 140 4.59 20.27 9.58
N LEU A 141 3.39 19.69 9.47
CA LEU A 141 3.02 18.45 10.15
C LEU A 141 3.77 17.26 9.56
N LEU A 142 3.97 17.28 8.25
CA LEU A 142 4.84 16.37 7.52
C LEU A 142 6.33 16.78 7.64
N GLY A 143 6.61 17.87 8.38
CA GLY A 143 7.93 18.21 8.92
C GLY A 143 8.92 18.84 7.97
N GLY A 144 8.54 19.22 6.74
CA GLY A 144 9.51 19.41 5.64
C GLY A 144 10.36 18.16 5.36
N SER A 145 10.02 17.06 6.05
CA SER A 145 10.60 15.74 6.00
C SER A 145 10.02 15.01 4.81
N ASN A 146 10.29 15.57 3.64
CA ASN A 146 10.35 14.74 2.47
C ASN A 146 11.62 13.85 2.59
N ASP A 147 12.49 13.98 3.60
CA ASP A 147 13.61 13.06 3.85
C ASP A 147 13.19 11.61 4.14
N ASP A 148 11.89 11.31 4.25
CA ASP A 148 11.31 9.97 4.29
C ASP A 148 10.20 9.79 3.21
N ALA A 149 10.58 9.21 2.06
CA ALA A 149 9.91 9.23 0.75
C ALA A 149 8.48 8.66 0.67
N GLY A 150 7.96 8.06 1.75
CA GLY A 150 6.68 7.36 1.76
C GLY A 150 5.56 8.06 2.53
N ILE A 151 5.87 8.82 3.59
CA ILE A 151 4.87 9.19 4.61
C ILE A 151 3.70 9.96 4.00
N GLU A 152 3.99 11.01 3.21
CA GLU A 152 2.96 11.84 2.59
C GLU A 152 2.03 11.02 1.69
N LYS A 153 2.59 10.03 0.97
CA LYS A 153 1.86 9.22 -0.01
C LYS A 153 0.94 8.20 0.69
N TRP A 154 1.45 7.58 1.75
CA TRP A 154 0.65 6.69 2.61
C TRP A 154 -0.44 7.44 3.37
N VAL A 155 -0.18 8.68 3.81
CA VAL A 155 -1.20 9.55 4.43
C VAL A 155 -2.32 9.85 3.43
N VAL A 156 -2.01 10.15 2.17
CA VAL A 156 -3.02 10.35 1.12
C VAL A 156 -3.88 9.10 0.94
N LEU A 157 -3.28 7.91 0.86
CA LEU A 157 -4.03 6.63 0.76
C LEU A 157 -4.93 6.40 1.98
N SER A 158 -4.43 6.64 3.19
CA SER A 158 -5.20 6.62 4.44
C SER A 158 -6.43 7.51 4.39
N LEU A 159 -6.22 8.79 4.08
CA LEU A 159 -7.28 9.79 4.06
C LEU A 159 -8.33 9.47 3.00
N TRP A 160 -7.91 9.02 1.83
CA TRP A 160 -8.83 8.56 0.79
C TRP A 160 -9.63 7.34 1.23
N LYS A 161 -9.02 6.38 1.92
CA LYS A 161 -9.75 5.20 2.38
C LYS A 161 -10.72 5.51 3.52
N MET A 162 -10.34 6.39 4.44
CA MET A 162 -11.27 6.97 5.44
C MET A 162 -12.43 7.68 4.75
N ALA A 163 -12.15 8.43 3.68
CA ALA A 163 -13.17 9.12 2.92
C ALA A 163 -14.11 8.16 2.16
N ASP A 164 -13.58 7.05 1.63
CA ASP A 164 -14.36 5.98 0.98
C ASP A 164 -15.29 5.30 1.98
N TYR A 165 -14.78 4.95 3.16
CA TYR A 165 -15.56 4.41 4.26
C TYR A 165 -16.70 5.36 4.66
N LYS A 166 -16.37 6.63 4.93
CA LYS A 166 -17.39 7.64 5.31
C LYS A 166 -18.43 7.85 4.21
N ALA A 167 -18.02 7.94 2.94
CA ALA A 167 -18.95 8.01 1.82
C ALA A 167 -19.89 6.81 1.75
N ASN A 168 -19.35 5.60 1.92
CA ASN A 168 -20.14 4.36 1.88
C ASN A 168 -21.18 4.29 3.01
N ARG A 169 -20.93 4.98 4.13
CA ARG A 169 -21.86 5.10 5.26
C ARG A 169 -22.72 6.37 5.23
N GLY A 170 -22.66 7.17 4.16
CA GLY A 170 -23.43 8.41 4.06
C GLY A 170 -22.96 9.53 5.01
N LEU A 171 -21.73 9.44 5.51
CA LEU A 171 -21.10 10.41 6.41
C LEU A 171 -20.31 11.46 5.62
N SER A 172 -20.13 12.64 6.22
CA SER A 172 -19.30 13.71 5.63
C SER A 172 -17.84 13.27 5.53
N ASN A 173 -17.26 13.39 4.34
CA ASN A 173 -15.87 12.98 4.06
C ASN A 173 -15.01 14.11 3.46
N THR A 174 -15.57 15.31 3.27
CA THR A 174 -14.92 16.42 2.58
C THR A 174 -13.59 16.82 3.21
N ALA A 175 -13.51 16.82 4.54
CA ALA A 175 -12.28 17.15 5.26
C ALA A 175 -11.10 16.24 4.87
N TYR A 176 -11.36 14.93 4.75
CA TYR A 176 -10.38 13.92 4.37
C TYR A 176 -9.95 14.06 2.92
N LEU A 177 -10.90 14.30 2.02
CA LEU A 177 -10.60 14.53 0.60
C LEU A 177 -9.77 15.81 0.39
N ASN A 178 -10.10 16.89 1.10
CA ASN A 178 -9.36 18.15 1.04
C ASN A 178 -7.94 18.02 1.59
N ALA A 179 -7.78 17.33 2.73
CA ALA A 179 -6.47 17.01 3.29
C ALA A 179 -5.63 16.18 2.31
N ALA A 180 -6.21 15.13 1.73
CA ALA A 180 -5.53 14.28 0.75
C ALA A 180 -5.12 15.06 -0.51
N SER A 181 -5.97 15.97 -1.01
CA SER A 181 -5.63 16.84 -2.14
C SER A 181 -4.48 17.78 -1.80
N THR A 182 -4.50 18.39 -0.61
CA THR A 182 -3.45 19.31 -0.16
C THR A 182 -2.08 18.62 -0.10
N ILE A 183 -2.05 17.40 0.46
CA ILE A 183 -0.82 16.62 0.57
C ILE A 183 -0.35 16.14 -0.82
N TYR A 184 -1.28 15.74 -1.69
CA TYR A 184 -0.94 15.39 -3.08
C TYR A 184 -0.27 16.55 -3.80
N ASP A 185 -0.76 17.79 -3.65
CA ASP A 185 -0.17 18.97 -4.28
C ASP A 185 1.24 19.26 -3.76
N ILE A 186 1.49 19.03 -2.46
CA ILE A 186 2.84 19.11 -1.86
C ILE A 186 3.78 18.11 -2.54
N ILE A 187 3.36 16.85 -2.68
CA ILE A 187 4.14 15.78 -3.34
C ILE A 187 4.38 16.12 -4.81
N ALA A 188 3.34 16.53 -5.54
CA ALA A 188 3.42 16.87 -6.96
C ALA A 188 4.39 18.04 -7.21
N GLY A 189 4.46 18.99 -6.29
CA GLY A 189 5.42 20.10 -6.32
C GLY A 189 6.89 19.69 -6.21
N GLN A 190 7.19 18.44 -5.82
CA GLN A 190 8.55 17.89 -5.79
C GLN A 190 8.97 17.25 -7.11
N TRP A 191 8.12 17.26 -8.14
CA TRP A 191 8.50 16.82 -9.48
C TRP A 191 9.29 17.91 -10.21
N ASP A 192 10.44 17.55 -10.79
CA ASP A 192 11.19 18.42 -11.70
C ASP A 192 11.71 17.67 -12.95
N SER A 193 12.52 18.34 -13.77
CA SER A 193 13.12 17.76 -14.99
C SER A 193 14.48 17.10 -14.79
N THR A 194 15.03 17.12 -13.58
CA THR A 194 16.31 16.46 -13.24
C THR A 194 16.18 14.95 -13.48
N CYS A 195 17.19 14.32 -14.09
CA CYS A 195 17.16 12.91 -14.51
C CYS A 195 16.04 12.54 -15.51
N GLY A 196 15.55 13.51 -16.30
CA GLY A 196 14.48 13.29 -17.28
C GLY A 196 13.08 13.30 -16.67
N GLY A 197 12.95 13.61 -15.39
CA GLY A 197 11.71 13.60 -14.66
C GLY A 197 11.84 13.01 -13.26
N GLY A 198 10.78 13.13 -12.48
CA GLY A 198 10.60 12.39 -11.25
C GLY A 198 10.43 13.28 -10.03
N VAL A 199 9.71 12.74 -9.05
CA VAL A 199 9.56 13.29 -7.71
C VAL A 199 10.85 13.02 -6.95
N TRP A 200 11.40 14.07 -6.34
CA TRP A 200 12.47 13.93 -5.37
C TRP A 200 12.03 13.11 -4.16
N TRP A 201 12.93 12.30 -3.60
CA TRP A 201 12.69 11.68 -2.30
C TRP A 201 12.39 12.82 -1.33
N SER A 202 13.32 13.78 -1.19
CA SER A 202 13.27 14.84 -0.18
C SER A 202 13.33 16.26 -0.72
N THR A 203 12.95 17.26 0.10
CA THR A 203 13.08 18.70 -0.17
C THR A 203 14.53 19.12 -0.28
N ALA A 204 15.46 18.30 0.24
CA ALA A 204 16.89 18.50 0.07
C ALA A 204 17.35 18.18 -1.37
N HIS A 205 16.50 17.56 -2.19
CA HIS A 205 16.77 17.23 -3.60
C HIS A 205 18.11 16.49 -3.79
N THR A 206 18.44 15.57 -2.88
CA THR A 206 19.71 14.81 -2.92
C THR A 206 19.57 13.45 -3.60
N TYR A 207 18.37 12.88 -3.68
CA TYR A 207 18.15 11.53 -4.19
C TYR A 207 16.74 11.35 -4.79
N LYS A 208 16.65 10.63 -5.92
CA LYS A 208 15.40 10.13 -6.54
C LYS A 208 15.45 8.60 -6.57
N ASN A 209 14.38 7.96 -6.12
CA ASN A 209 14.26 6.50 -6.11
C ASN A 209 12.96 6.02 -6.78
N ALA A 210 12.91 4.73 -7.11
CA ALA A 210 11.78 4.11 -7.79
C ALA A 210 10.50 4.23 -6.97
N ILE A 211 10.53 3.84 -5.68
CA ILE A 211 9.34 3.80 -4.82
C ILE A 211 8.62 5.15 -4.70
N THR A 212 9.35 6.25 -4.56
CA THR A 212 8.78 7.61 -4.49
C THR A 212 7.96 7.91 -5.74
N ASN A 213 8.53 7.60 -6.89
CA ASN A 213 7.92 7.88 -8.18
C ASN A 213 6.73 6.95 -8.42
N GLU A 214 6.93 5.67 -8.19
CA GLU A 214 5.92 4.63 -8.26
C GLU A 214 4.65 4.97 -7.44
N LEU A 215 4.81 5.31 -6.16
CA LEU A 215 3.69 5.68 -5.30
C LEU A 215 3.02 6.98 -5.76
N PHE A 216 3.79 7.98 -6.21
CA PHE A 216 3.21 9.21 -6.75
C PHE A 216 2.32 8.94 -7.97
N LEU A 217 2.72 8.01 -8.83
CA LEU A 217 1.99 7.63 -10.02
C LEU A 217 0.71 6.86 -9.68
N LEU A 218 0.78 5.94 -8.71
CA LEU A 218 -0.39 5.28 -8.15
C LEU A 218 -1.40 6.29 -7.60
N LEU A 219 -0.94 7.24 -6.79
CA LEU A 219 -1.80 8.30 -6.24
C LEU A 219 -2.42 9.14 -7.36
N SER A 220 -1.63 9.49 -8.36
CA SER A 220 -2.10 10.26 -9.51
C SER A 220 -3.22 9.51 -10.25
N ALA A 221 -3.05 8.21 -10.50
CA ALA A 221 -4.07 7.40 -11.17
C ALA A 221 -5.35 7.26 -10.33
N GLN A 222 -5.21 6.98 -9.02
CA GLN A 222 -6.33 6.91 -8.08
C GLN A 222 -7.07 8.25 -7.97
N GLY A 223 -6.35 9.34 -7.81
CA GLY A 223 -6.92 10.68 -7.70
C GLY A 223 -7.71 11.05 -8.96
N TYR A 224 -7.18 10.76 -10.15
CA TYR A 224 -7.95 10.92 -11.39
C TYR A 224 -9.23 10.10 -11.38
N LEU A 225 -9.21 8.83 -10.97
CA LEU A 225 -10.44 8.04 -10.90
C LEU A 225 -11.48 8.64 -9.96
N ARG A 226 -11.03 9.25 -8.85
CA ARG A 226 -11.88 9.87 -7.81
C ARG A 226 -12.54 11.17 -8.26
N ASN A 227 -11.81 12.08 -8.88
CA ASN A 227 -12.28 13.45 -9.14
C ASN A 227 -12.22 13.88 -10.62
N LYS A 228 -11.75 13.01 -11.52
CA LYS A 228 -11.55 13.27 -12.96
C LYS A 228 -10.65 14.49 -13.27
N ASN A 229 -9.80 14.90 -12.34
CA ASN A 229 -8.86 16.00 -12.53
C ASN A 229 -7.77 15.60 -13.54
N LEU A 230 -7.68 16.32 -14.66
CA LEU A 230 -6.75 15.99 -15.75
C LEU A 230 -5.27 16.11 -15.36
N THR A 231 -4.93 16.95 -14.38
CA THR A 231 -3.55 17.06 -13.85
C THR A 231 -3.11 15.74 -13.23
N TYR A 232 -4.01 15.07 -12.52
CA TYR A 232 -3.74 13.75 -11.93
C TYR A 232 -3.55 12.70 -13.02
N LEU A 233 -4.36 12.74 -14.09
CA LEU A 233 -4.18 11.83 -15.23
C LEU A 233 -2.84 12.06 -15.95
N GLU A 234 -2.45 13.32 -16.14
CA GLU A 234 -1.17 13.67 -16.74
C GLU A 234 0.00 13.15 -15.89
N ASN A 235 -0.06 13.34 -14.57
CA ASN A 235 0.93 12.82 -13.65
C ASN A 235 0.97 11.28 -13.68
N ALA A 236 -0.18 10.60 -13.67
CA ALA A 236 -0.28 9.14 -13.68
C ALA A 236 0.37 8.49 -14.91
N ARG A 237 0.38 9.19 -16.05
CA ARG A 237 1.00 8.70 -17.30
C ARG A 237 2.54 8.69 -17.27
N LYS A 238 3.18 9.18 -16.20
CA LYS A 238 4.63 9.35 -16.11
C LYS A 238 5.40 8.11 -15.59
N GLY A 239 4.75 6.98 -15.28
CA GLY A 239 5.43 5.71 -14.91
C GLY A 239 4.51 4.59 -14.37
N VAL A 240 5.09 3.53 -13.77
CA VAL A 240 4.45 2.19 -13.68
C VAL A 240 4.71 1.43 -12.35
N ILE A 241 3.62 1.06 -11.63
CA ILE A 241 3.50 -0.10 -10.71
C ILE A 241 2.36 -0.97 -11.23
N ALA A 242 2.32 -2.29 -10.96
CA ALA A 242 1.19 -3.16 -11.32
C ALA A 242 -0.20 -2.61 -10.94
N SER A 243 -0.41 -2.16 -9.70
CA SER A 243 -1.67 -1.52 -9.29
C SER A 243 -1.89 -0.19 -10.02
N GLY A 244 -0.87 0.67 -10.12
CA GLY A 244 -0.94 1.94 -10.85
C GLY A 244 -1.32 1.75 -12.33
N LEU A 245 -0.79 0.72 -12.98
CA LEU A 245 -1.14 0.31 -14.34
C LEU A 245 -2.58 -0.16 -14.44
N ALA A 246 -3.09 -0.89 -13.45
CA ALA A 246 -4.50 -1.30 -13.41
C ALA A 246 -5.42 -0.09 -13.27
N TYR A 247 -5.07 0.87 -12.41
CA TYR A 247 -5.77 2.15 -12.30
C TYR A 247 -5.70 2.96 -13.61
N LEU A 248 -4.56 2.95 -14.29
CA LEU A 248 -4.39 3.61 -15.58
C LEU A 248 -5.16 2.90 -16.70
N PHE A 249 -5.26 1.57 -16.66
CA PHE A 249 -6.17 0.77 -17.49
C PHE A 249 -7.61 1.21 -17.25
N ALA A 250 -8.07 1.25 -16.00
CA ALA A 250 -9.43 1.71 -15.67
C ALA A 250 -9.68 3.15 -16.12
N ALA A 251 -8.65 4.01 -16.10
CA ALA A 251 -8.73 5.40 -16.55
C ALA A 251 -8.76 5.56 -18.07
N THR A 252 -8.12 4.66 -18.83
CA THR A 252 -7.83 4.87 -20.26
C THR A 252 -8.45 3.83 -21.19
N GLY A 253 -8.85 2.66 -20.67
CA GLY A 253 -9.30 1.51 -21.45
C GLY A 253 -8.16 0.71 -22.12
N ASN A 254 -6.89 1.09 -21.94
CA ASN A 254 -5.78 0.40 -22.60
C ASN A 254 -5.41 -0.91 -21.89
N SER A 255 -5.89 -2.05 -22.41
CA SER A 255 -5.68 -3.37 -21.80
C SER A 255 -4.22 -3.84 -21.78
N THR A 256 -3.34 -3.29 -22.61
CA THR A 256 -1.91 -3.67 -22.60
C THR A 256 -1.21 -3.28 -21.30
N LEU A 257 -1.79 -2.32 -20.56
CA LEU A 257 -1.31 -1.94 -19.23
C LEU A 257 -1.48 -3.08 -18.22
N LEU A 258 -2.51 -3.92 -18.39
CA LEU A 258 -2.69 -5.11 -17.55
C LEU A 258 -1.59 -6.13 -17.83
N ASP A 259 -1.27 -6.39 -19.10
CA ASP A 259 -0.19 -7.33 -19.45
C ASP A 259 1.17 -6.85 -18.90
N GLN A 260 1.42 -5.54 -18.91
CA GLN A 260 2.63 -4.96 -18.31
C GLN A 260 2.66 -5.07 -16.78
N ALA A 261 1.50 -4.97 -16.12
CA ALA A 261 1.35 -5.11 -14.68
C ALA A 261 1.63 -6.55 -14.24
N GLU A 262 1.16 -7.52 -15.03
CA GLU A 262 1.32 -8.92 -14.73
C GLU A 262 2.77 -9.39 -14.81
N ILE A 263 3.62 -8.75 -15.62
CA ILE A 263 5.06 -9.08 -15.69
C ILE A 263 5.72 -8.97 -14.31
N THR A 264 5.45 -7.90 -13.56
CA THR A 264 6.08 -7.70 -12.25
C THR A 264 5.42 -8.55 -11.17
N LEU A 265 4.10 -8.72 -11.22
CA LEU A 265 3.38 -9.62 -10.30
C LEU A 265 3.86 -11.07 -10.45
N ASP A 266 3.99 -11.55 -11.69
CA ASP A 266 4.43 -12.91 -11.99
C ASP A 266 5.90 -13.12 -11.58
N ALA A 267 6.76 -12.13 -11.79
CA ALA A 267 8.15 -12.17 -11.35
C ALA A 267 8.25 -12.30 -9.82
N THR A 268 7.43 -11.56 -9.06
CA THR A 268 7.39 -11.69 -7.60
C THR A 268 6.96 -13.08 -7.16
N MET A 269 5.89 -13.62 -7.75
CA MET A 269 5.42 -14.97 -7.44
C MET A 269 6.46 -16.06 -7.74
N GLN A 270 7.34 -15.84 -8.72
CA GLN A 270 8.37 -16.82 -9.11
C GLN A 270 9.66 -16.72 -8.29
N HIS A 271 10.04 -15.51 -7.86
CA HIS A 271 11.40 -15.25 -7.36
C HIS A 271 11.47 -14.83 -5.90
N LEU A 272 10.35 -14.38 -5.30
CA LEU A 272 10.34 -13.78 -3.97
C LEU A 272 9.51 -14.61 -2.98
N THR A 273 9.47 -15.91 -3.24
CA THR A 273 8.77 -16.89 -2.40
C THR A 273 9.73 -17.94 -1.87
N ALA A 274 9.52 -18.39 -0.63
CA ALA A 274 10.12 -19.61 -0.10
C ALA A 274 9.36 -20.86 -0.61
N GLY A 275 10.00 -22.03 -0.54
CA GLY A 275 9.69 -23.32 -1.21
C GLY A 275 8.27 -23.91 -1.17
N THR A 276 7.29 -23.16 -0.67
CA THR A 276 5.85 -23.42 -0.66
C THR A 276 5.03 -22.29 -1.33
N ASN A 277 5.65 -21.47 -2.20
CA ASN A 277 5.04 -20.28 -2.83
C ASN A 277 4.57 -19.21 -1.83
N ILE A 278 5.23 -19.11 -0.68
CA ILE A 278 4.90 -18.09 0.33
C ILE A 278 5.92 -16.96 0.23
N LEU A 279 5.43 -15.72 0.16
CA LEU A 279 6.28 -14.53 0.14
C LEU A 279 7.26 -14.57 1.31
N LYS A 280 8.51 -14.23 1.06
CA LYS A 280 9.56 -14.21 2.09
C LYS A 280 10.46 -13.01 1.85
N GLU A 281 10.69 -12.22 2.91
CA GLU A 281 11.71 -11.17 2.86
C GLU A 281 13.09 -11.78 3.14
N SER A 282 14.13 -11.17 2.55
CA SER A 282 15.51 -11.65 2.68
C SER A 282 16.04 -11.63 4.11
N CYS A 283 15.50 -10.73 4.94
CA CYS A 283 15.81 -10.61 6.36
C CYS A 283 14.96 -11.50 7.27
N ASP A 284 13.95 -12.23 6.76
CA ASP A 284 13.14 -13.11 7.60
C ASP A 284 13.90 -14.40 7.96
N ASP A 285 14.03 -14.67 9.26
CA ASP A 285 14.61 -15.90 9.81
C ASP A 285 13.67 -16.51 10.87
N ALA A 286 13.15 -17.70 10.59
CA ALA A 286 12.27 -18.43 11.49
C ALA A 286 12.94 -18.88 12.80
N GLN A 287 14.27 -19.01 12.82
CA GLN A 287 15.06 -19.59 13.91
C GLN A 287 15.74 -18.52 14.75
N SER A 288 16.59 -17.70 14.13
CA SER A 288 17.47 -16.77 14.85
C SER A 288 16.82 -15.43 15.12
N GLY A 289 15.72 -15.14 14.41
CA GLY A 289 15.22 -13.80 14.23
C GLY A 289 16.11 -12.98 13.31
N GLY A 290 15.48 -12.19 12.45
CA GLY A 290 16.16 -11.21 11.61
C GLY A 290 16.10 -9.80 12.20
N PRO A 291 16.74 -8.81 11.57
CA PRO A 291 16.33 -7.42 11.76
C PRO A 291 14.87 -7.25 11.32
N VAL A 292 14.17 -6.23 11.85
CA VAL A 292 12.78 -5.95 11.48
C VAL A 292 12.72 -5.56 10.00
N CYS A 293 12.18 -6.45 9.17
CA CYS A 293 12.04 -6.23 7.74
C CYS A 293 11.03 -5.13 7.38
N ASN A 294 10.96 -4.80 6.10
CA ASN A 294 10.06 -3.79 5.59
C ASN A 294 8.60 -4.24 5.48
N GLN A 295 8.32 -5.53 5.67
CA GLN A 295 6.98 -6.13 5.58
C GLN A 295 6.40 -5.94 4.18
N ASP A 296 7.20 -6.22 3.16
CA ASP A 296 6.81 -6.02 1.76
C ASP A 296 5.67 -6.98 1.34
N GLN A 297 5.49 -8.08 2.08
CA GLN A 297 4.56 -9.15 1.78
C GLN A 297 3.10 -8.64 1.78
N GLY A 298 2.67 -7.95 2.84
CA GLY A 298 1.32 -7.39 2.95
C GLY A 298 1.06 -6.22 1.99
N VAL A 299 2.08 -5.43 1.67
CA VAL A 299 1.96 -4.39 0.62
C VAL A 299 1.70 -5.04 -0.73
N TRP A 300 2.44 -6.11 -1.05
CA TRP A 300 2.27 -6.82 -2.29
C TRP A 300 0.87 -7.43 -2.42
N THR A 301 0.36 -8.12 -1.38
CA THR A 301 -0.99 -8.73 -1.41
C THR A 301 -2.07 -7.67 -1.56
N LYS A 302 -1.94 -6.52 -0.89
CA LYS A 302 -2.82 -5.35 -1.03
C LYS A 302 -2.77 -4.73 -2.42
N HIS A 303 -1.58 -4.56 -2.99
CA HIS A 303 -1.44 -4.01 -4.35
C HIS A 303 -1.95 -4.98 -5.41
N LEU A 304 -1.82 -6.29 -5.20
CA LEU A 304 -2.46 -7.30 -6.04
C LEU A 304 -4.00 -7.20 -5.94
N GLN A 305 -4.56 -7.02 -4.73
CA GLN A 305 -6.00 -6.74 -4.58
C GLN A 305 -6.40 -5.50 -5.40
N TYR A 306 -5.64 -4.41 -5.32
CA TYR A 306 -5.91 -3.19 -6.10
C TYR A 306 -5.78 -3.38 -7.61
N TYR A 307 -4.83 -4.21 -8.05
CA TYR A 307 -4.75 -4.63 -9.44
C TYR A 307 -6.04 -5.35 -9.86
N LEU A 308 -6.48 -6.35 -9.09
CA LEU A 308 -7.67 -7.14 -9.38
C LEU A 308 -8.97 -6.34 -9.31
N ASP A 309 -9.06 -5.37 -8.40
CA ASP A 309 -10.17 -4.42 -8.29
C ASP A 309 -10.42 -3.67 -9.60
N MET A 310 -9.34 -3.32 -10.31
CA MET A 310 -9.40 -2.56 -11.57
C MET A 310 -9.38 -3.44 -12.82
N ALA A 311 -8.63 -4.54 -12.82
CA ALA A 311 -8.46 -5.45 -13.96
C ALA A 311 -9.72 -6.26 -14.28
N GLY A 312 -10.59 -6.46 -13.29
CA GLY A 312 -11.84 -7.19 -13.43
C GLY A 312 -11.69 -8.72 -13.34
N PRO A 313 -12.82 -9.46 -13.42
CA PRO A 313 -12.88 -10.87 -13.03
C PRO A 313 -12.04 -11.82 -13.91
N ALA A 314 -11.76 -11.45 -15.16
CA ALA A 314 -11.01 -12.29 -16.09
C ALA A 314 -9.58 -12.59 -15.62
N ARG A 315 -8.97 -11.74 -14.80
CA ARG A 315 -7.60 -11.91 -14.29
C ARG A 315 -7.55 -12.58 -12.91
N VAL A 316 -8.68 -12.69 -12.20
CA VAL A 316 -8.74 -13.23 -10.82
C VAL A 316 -8.25 -14.67 -10.75
N GLY A 317 -8.65 -15.52 -11.71
CA GLY A 317 -8.29 -16.95 -11.70
C GLY A 317 -6.79 -17.23 -11.69
N LYS A 318 -5.97 -16.31 -12.23
CA LYS A 318 -4.50 -16.41 -12.25
C LYS A 318 -3.88 -16.24 -10.86
N TYR A 319 -4.46 -15.37 -10.03
CA TYR A 319 -3.87 -14.91 -8.78
C TYR A 319 -4.57 -15.45 -7.52
N SER A 320 -5.79 -15.98 -7.66
CA SER A 320 -6.62 -16.42 -6.54
C SER A 320 -5.94 -17.48 -5.66
N ALA A 321 -5.37 -18.53 -6.26
CA ALA A 321 -4.70 -19.60 -5.51
C ALA A 321 -3.48 -19.08 -4.72
N PHE A 322 -2.75 -18.11 -5.27
CA PHE A 322 -1.60 -17.51 -4.61
C PHE A 322 -1.99 -16.66 -3.40
N LEU A 323 -3.07 -15.87 -3.51
CA LEU A 323 -3.63 -15.14 -2.35
C LEU A 323 -4.10 -16.11 -1.27
N GLY A 324 -4.74 -17.21 -1.65
CA GLY A 324 -5.13 -18.27 -0.70
C GLY A 324 -3.95 -18.92 0.01
N SER A 325 -2.83 -19.15 -0.68
CA SER A 325 -1.64 -19.71 -0.03
C SER A 325 -1.01 -18.72 0.95
N GLN A 326 -0.98 -17.42 0.63
CA GLN A 326 -0.49 -16.41 1.57
C GLN A 326 -1.37 -16.37 2.83
N GLU A 327 -2.68 -16.32 2.66
CA GLU A 327 -3.65 -16.31 3.76
C GLU A 327 -3.51 -17.53 4.66
N SER A 328 -3.45 -18.73 4.06
CA SER A 328 -3.31 -19.98 4.80
C SER A 328 -1.99 -20.04 5.58
N ALA A 329 -0.91 -19.55 4.99
CA ALA A 329 0.40 -19.49 5.65
C ALA A 329 0.42 -18.48 6.80
N VAL A 330 -0.18 -17.30 6.60
CA VAL A 330 -0.38 -16.32 7.69
C VAL A 330 -1.17 -16.97 8.83
N PHE A 331 -2.32 -17.58 8.52
CA PHE A 331 -3.19 -18.19 9.52
C PHE A 331 -2.52 -19.32 10.30
N HIS A 332 -1.77 -20.21 9.64
CA HIS A 332 -1.20 -21.40 10.29
C HIS A 332 0.19 -21.18 10.89
N PHE A 333 0.98 -20.25 10.34
CA PHE A 333 2.39 -20.09 10.72
C PHE A 333 2.73 -18.68 11.21
N GLY A 334 2.10 -17.66 10.62
CA GLY A 334 2.36 -16.25 10.93
C GLY A 334 1.65 -15.74 12.18
N THR A 335 0.47 -16.28 12.49
CA THR A 335 -0.38 -15.80 13.60
C THR A 335 -0.11 -16.56 14.89
N ASN A 336 0.15 -15.82 15.99
CA ASN A 336 0.31 -16.41 17.31
C ASN A 336 -1.03 -16.57 18.06
N ALA A 337 -0.98 -17.12 19.27
CA ALA A 337 -2.18 -17.38 20.08
C ALA A 337 -2.96 -16.13 20.53
N ASN A 338 -2.38 -14.93 20.38
CA ASN A 338 -3.01 -13.65 20.70
C ASN A 338 -3.53 -12.92 19.45
N ASP A 339 -3.55 -13.59 18.29
CA ASP A 339 -3.86 -13.00 16.99
C ASP A 339 -2.86 -11.93 16.50
N ASP A 340 -1.66 -11.85 17.09
CA ASP A 340 -0.58 -11.04 16.49
C ASP A 340 0.01 -11.80 15.31
N VAL A 341 0.08 -11.14 14.15
CA VAL A 341 0.80 -11.68 12.99
C VAL A 341 2.24 -11.23 13.04
N GLY A 342 3.15 -12.18 12.90
CA GLY A 342 4.59 -11.96 12.85
C GLY A 342 5.15 -11.94 11.43
N SER A 343 6.44 -11.63 11.32
CA SER A 343 7.15 -11.50 10.04
C SER A 343 7.31 -12.81 9.26
N VAL A 344 7.26 -13.97 9.95
CA VAL A 344 7.53 -15.27 9.33
C VAL A 344 6.22 -15.96 8.92
N TRP A 345 5.91 -15.95 7.63
CA TRP A 345 4.74 -16.66 7.07
C TRP A 345 5.11 -18.03 6.49
N TYR A 346 6.33 -18.16 5.96
CA TYR A 346 6.71 -19.30 5.13
C TYR A 346 7.06 -20.59 5.91
N ALA A 347 7.13 -20.52 7.24
CA ALA A 347 7.50 -21.65 8.09
C ALA A 347 6.96 -21.47 9.51
N PRO A 348 6.75 -22.56 10.28
CA PRO A 348 6.43 -22.47 11.70
C PRO A 348 7.46 -21.62 12.46
N ASN A 349 6.98 -20.73 13.32
CA ASN A 349 7.82 -19.92 14.18
C ASN A 349 8.65 -20.80 15.13
N GLN A 350 9.99 -20.71 15.07
CA GLN A 350 10.92 -21.42 15.95
C GLN A 350 11.58 -20.48 16.98
N GLY A 351 10.99 -19.29 17.19
CA GLY A 351 11.48 -18.26 18.09
C GLY A 351 12.04 -17.02 17.38
N GLY A 352 12.14 -17.05 16.04
CA GLY A 352 12.64 -15.93 15.24
C GLY A 352 11.57 -14.98 14.69
N SER A 353 10.28 -15.31 14.76
CA SER A 353 9.22 -14.42 14.26
C SER A 353 9.13 -13.14 15.09
N ILE A 354 9.09 -12.00 14.40
CA ILE A 354 9.00 -10.67 15.01
C ILE A 354 7.54 -10.23 15.01
N PHE A 355 7.03 -9.78 16.16
CA PHE A 355 5.65 -9.34 16.33
C PHE A 355 5.59 -7.85 16.66
N THR A 356 5.02 -7.08 15.75
CA THR A 356 4.87 -5.61 15.83
C THR A 356 3.53 -5.20 15.20
N PRO A 357 3.06 -3.95 15.42
CA PRO A 357 1.89 -3.44 14.70
C PRO A 357 2.04 -3.58 13.18
N LYS A 358 3.26 -3.39 12.66
CA LYS A 358 3.58 -3.54 11.24
C LYS A 358 3.31 -4.95 10.72
N THR A 359 3.93 -5.95 11.33
CA THR A 359 3.78 -7.35 10.90
C THR A 359 2.32 -7.80 11.01
N SER A 360 1.58 -7.24 11.98
CA SER A 360 0.14 -7.47 12.12
C SER A 360 -0.71 -6.81 11.05
N ALA A 361 -0.38 -5.57 10.63
CA ALA A 361 -0.98 -4.95 9.45
C ALA A 361 -0.71 -5.77 8.17
N SER A 362 0.44 -6.46 8.10
CA SER A 362 0.87 -7.29 6.97
C SER A 362 -0.07 -8.46 6.77
N GLY A 363 -0.28 -9.19 7.86
CA GLY A 363 -1.21 -10.31 7.89
C GLY A 363 -2.64 -9.85 7.65
N LEU A 364 -3.05 -8.71 8.23
CA LEU A 364 -4.37 -8.14 7.99
C LEU A 364 -4.60 -7.87 6.49
N ALA A 365 -3.65 -7.23 5.81
CA ALA A 365 -3.72 -6.99 4.38
C ALA A 365 -3.83 -8.29 3.56
N ALA A 366 -3.07 -9.34 3.94
CA ALA A 366 -3.16 -10.65 3.32
C ALA A 366 -4.55 -11.29 3.49
N HIS A 367 -5.11 -11.29 4.71
CA HIS A 367 -6.46 -11.80 4.96
C HIS A 367 -7.52 -10.99 4.20
N VAL A 368 -7.46 -9.66 4.19
CA VAL A 368 -8.44 -8.81 3.46
C VAL A 368 -8.38 -9.06 1.95
N ALA A 369 -7.18 -9.16 1.38
CA ALA A 369 -6.99 -9.44 -0.04
C ALA A 369 -7.54 -10.83 -0.42
N ALA A 370 -7.22 -11.85 0.38
CA ALA A 370 -7.69 -13.21 0.15
C ALA A 370 -9.19 -13.39 0.43
N ALA A 371 -9.77 -12.66 1.39
CA ALA A 371 -11.21 -12.67 1.62
C ALA A 371 -11.98 -12.23 0.38
N LYS A 372 -11.41 -11.32 -0.43
CA LYS A 372 -12.04 -10.81 -1.65
C LYS A 372 -11.72 -11.63 -2.90
N TYR A 373 -10.49 -12.13 -3.04
CA TYR A 373 -10.00 -12.73 -4.29
C TYR A 373 -9.35 -14.10 -4.15
N GLY A 374 -9.09 -14.54 -2.92
CA GLY A 374 -8.62 -15.89 -2.62
C GLY A 374 -9.75 -16.92 -2.62
N PRO A 375 -9.41 -18.21 -2.56
CA PRO A 375 -10.38 -19.27 -2.29
C PRO A 375 -10.97 -19.13 -0.88
N CYS A 376 -12.24 -19.52 -0.79
CA CYS A 376 -12.91 -19.92 0.45
C CYS A 376 -13.05 -21.44 0.38
#